data_AF-K1TY47-F1
#
_entry.id   AF-K1TY47-F1
#
_cell.length_a   1.000
_cell.length_b   1.000
_cell.length_c   1.000
_cell.angle_alpha   90.00
_cell.angle_beta   90.00
_cell.angle_gamma   90.00
#
_symmetry.space_group_name_H-M   'P 1'
#
loop_
_entity.id
_entity.type
_entity.pdbx_description
1 polymer ?
#
loop_
_entity_poly.entity_id
_entity_poly.type
_entity_poly.pdbx_seq_one_letter_code
_entity_poly.pdbx_strand_id
1 'polypeptide(L)'
;MKVGIIGAGTMGQGIAKAFAQVDGYEVALCDIKQEWADGGKAKIVKGYARLVEKGKMTQEAVDAIVAKITPGLKEDLCADCDLIVEAAFENMEVKKTTFGELDKI
;
A
#
# COMPACT_ATOMS: atom_id res chain seq x y z
N MET A 1 4.69 -13.67 -0.63
CA MET A 1 3.30 -13.40 -0.21
C MET A 1 2.91 -12.02 -0.70
N LYS A 2 1.77 -11.90 -1.38
CA LYS A 2 1.28 -10.63 -1.90
C LYS A 2 0.18 -10.08 -0.99
N VAL A 3 0.32 -8.82 -0.56
CA VAL A 3 -0.58 -8.16 0.38
C VAL A 3 -1.25 -6.97 -0.29
N GLY A 4 -2.57 -6.99 -0.39
CA GLY A 4 -3.38 -5.86 -0.84
C GLY A 4 -3.76 -4.96 0.32
N ILE A 5 -3.59 -3.65 0.15
CA ILE A 5 -3.94 -2.64 1.13
C ILE A 5 -4.97 -1.71 0.50
N ILE A 6 -6.15 -1.65 1.08
CA ILE A 6 -7.28 -0.89 0.51
C ILE A 6 -7.40 0.45 1.21
N GLY A 7 -7.01 1.51 0.52
CA GLY A 7 -6.91 2.88 1.02
C GLY A 7 -5.46 3.32 1.10
N ALA A 8 -5.09 4.40 0.39
CA ALA A 8 -3.74 4.95 0.33
C ALA A 8 -3.53 6.17 1.26
N GLY A 9 -4.44 6.34 2.23
CA GLY A 9 -4.37 7.34 3.29
C GLY A 9 -3.26 7.08 4.31
N THR A 10 -3.25 7.84 5.41
CA THR A 10 -2.18 7.78 6.42
C THR A 10 -1.96 6.36 6.99
N MET A 11 -3.04 5.65 7.32
CA MET A 11 -2.96 4.28 7.85
C MET A 11 -2.46 3.31 6.80
N GLY A 12 -3.04 3.34 5.58
CA GLY A 12 -2.60 2.49 4.48
C GLY A 12 -1.14 2.67 4.10
N GLN A 13 -0.63 3.91 4.13
CA GLN A 13 0.81 4.18 3.95
C GLN A 13 1.66 3.54 5.04
N GLY A 14 1.21 3.57 6.29
CA GLY A 14 1.90 2.93 7.42
C GLY A 14 1.97 1.42 7.26
N ILE A 15 0.84 0.80 6.93
CA ILE A 15 0.70 -0.65 6.74
C ILE A 15 1.54 -1.10 5.54
N ALA A 16 1.51 -0.35 4.43
CA ALA A 16 2.29 -0.65 3.23
C ALA A 16 3.79 -0.67 3.50
N LYS A 17 4.30 0.32 4.24
CA LYS A 17 5.71 0.34 4.67
C LYS A 17 6.06 -0.87 5.52
N ALA A 18 5.20 -1.22 6.49
CA ALA A 18 5.47 -2.33 7.40
C ALA A 18 5.61 -3.65 6.63
N PHE A 19 4.71 -3.94 5.68
CA PHE A 19 4.82 -5.15 4.87
C PHE A 19 5.96 -5.11 3.86
N ALA A 20 6.20 -3.97 3.20
CA ALA A 20 7.28 -3.84 2.22
C ALA A 20 8.69 -3.97 2.85
N GLN A 21 8.82 -3.77 4.16
CA GLN A 21 10.07 -4.02 4.89
C GLN A 21 10.36 -5.50 5.13
N VAL A 22 9.39 -6.39 4.89
CA VAL A 22 9.56 -7.84 5.02
C VAL A 22 10.05 -8.42 3.69
N ASP A 23 10.99 -9.37 3.74
CA ASP A 23 11.50 -10.03 2.55
C ASP A 23 10.57 -11.13 2.05
N GLY A 24 10.48 -11.26 0.72
CA GLY A 24 9.52 -12.15 0.05
C GLY A 24 8.08 -11.64 0.02
N TYR A 25 7.86 -10.38 0.41
CA TYR A 25 6.55 -9.74 0.40
C TYR A 25 6.44 -8.71 -0.73
N GLU A 26 5.28 -8.70 -1.38
CA GLU A 26 4.87 -7.70 -2.37
C GLU A 26 3.63 -6.98 -1.86
N VAL A 27 3.50 -5.69 -2.15
CA VAL A 27 2.44 -4.85 -1.62
C VAL A 27 1.68 -4.16 -2.75
N ALA A 28 0.38 -4.43 -2.86
CA ALA A 28 -0.53 -3.67 -3.70
C ALA A 28 -1.18 -2.55 -2.86
N LEU A 29 -0.77 -1.31 -3.07
CA LEU A 29 -1.36 -0.14 -2.38
C LEU A 29 -2.49 0.43 -3.23
N CYS A 30 -3.73 0.09 -2.88
CA CYS A 30 -4.89 0.41 -3.68
C CYS A 30 -5.66 1.62 -3.13
N ASP A 31 -6.29 2.38 -4.02
CA ASP A 31 -7.29 3.38 -3.67
C ASP A 31 -8.38 3.45 -4.76
N ILE A 32 -9.45 4.22 -4.54
CA ILE A 32 -10.56 4.32 -5.52
C ILE A 32 -10.19 5.14 -6.76
N LYS A 33 -9.02 5.80 -6.76
CA LYS A 33 -8.46 6.50 -7.92
C LYS A 33 -6.95 6.26 -7.99
N GLN A 34 -6.45 6.04 -9.22
CA GLN A 34 -5.01 5.86 -9.48
C GLN A 34 -4.17 7.00 -8.89
N GLU A 35 -4.60 8.26 -9.09
CA GLU A 35 -3.92 9.45 -8.56
C GLU A 35 -3.75 9.43 -7.03
N TRP A 36 -4.68 8.82 -6.30
CA TRP A 36 -4.63 8.74 -4.83
C TRP A 36 -3.71 7.63 -4.36
N ALA A 37 -3.71 6.48 -5.04
CA ALA A 37 -2.77 5.40 -4.82
C ALA A 37 -1.32 5.85 -5.09
N ASP A 38 -1.09 6.51 -6.22
CA ASP A 38 0.21 7.11 -6.58
C ASP A 38 0.64 8.15 -5.55
N GLY A 39 -0.30 9.01 -5.13
CA GLY A 39 -0.07 9.99 -4.06
C GLY A 39 0.32 9.36 -2.73
N GLY A 40 -0.27 8.20 -2.39
CA GLY A 40 0.11 7.40 -1.23
C GLY A 40 1.54 6.88 -1.32
N LYS A 41 1.92 6.28 -2.45
CA LYS A 41 3.30 5.81 -2.69
C LYS A 41 4.30 6.98 -2.66
N ALA A 42 3.98 8.11 -3.27
CA ALA A 42 4.83 9.30 -3.25
C ALA A 42 5.08 9.82 -1.82
N LYS A 43 4.05 9.79 -0.95
CA LYS A 43 4.20 10.16 0.47
C LYS A 43 5.10 9.19 1.24
N ILE A 44 5.02 7.89 0.93
CA ILE A 44 5.93 6.87 1.49
C ILE A 44 7.38 7.18 1.11
N VAL A 45 7.64 7.40 -0.18
CA VAL A 45 8.98 7.75 -0.71
C VAL A 45 9.53 8.99 -0.02
N LYS A 46 8.73 10.06 0.07
CA LYS A 46 9.11 11.29 0.78
C LYS A 46 9.43 11.06 2.26
N GLY A 47 8.72 10.14 2.91
CA GLY A 47 8.99 9.74 4.29
C GLY A 47 10.36 9.09 4.45
N TYR A 48 10.71 8.18 3.53
CA TYR A 48 12.01 7.51 3.52
C TYR A 48 13.17 8.44 3.15
N ALA A 49 12.96 9.36 2.19
CA ALA A 49 13.99 10.36 1.83
C ALA A 49 14.50 11.13 3.06
N ARG A 50 13.59 11.51 3.97
CA ARG A 50 13.96 12.17 5.24
C ARG A 50 14.77 11.28 6.19
N LEU A 51 14.63 9.96 6.11
CA LEU A 51 15.43 9.03 6.91
C LEU A 51 16.83 8.86 6.29
N VAL A 52 16.93 8.84 4.97
CA VAL A 52 18.21 8.84 4.24
C VAL A 52 18.99 10.12 4.50
N GLU A 53 18.35 11.29 4.39
CA GLU A 53 18.95 12.60 4.73
C GLU A 53 19.49 12.64 6.17
N LYS A 54 18.84 11.92 7.10
CA LYS A 54 19.26 11.82 8.49
C LYS A 54 20.29 10.71 8.74
N GLY A 55 20.77 10.02 7.70
CA GLY A 55 21.72 8.91 7.79
C GLY A 55 21.18 7.68 8.52
N LYS A 56 19.85 7.54 8.65
CA LYS A 56 19.22 6.40 9.35
C LYS A 56 18.98 5.19 8.45
N MET A 57 19.00 5.39 7.14
CA MET A 57 18.83 4.35 6.12
C MET A 57 19.69 4.70 4.91
N THR A 58 20.10 3.71 4.13
CA THR A 58 20.76 3.94 2.83
C THR A 58 19.72 4.10 1.72
N GLN A 59 20.10 4.75 0.62
CA GLN A 59 19.21 4.92 -0.53
C GLN A 59 18.84 3.56 -1.15
N GLU A 60 19.80 2.64 -1.23
CA GLU A 60 19.61 1.30 -1.80
C GLU A 60 18.59 0.48 -1.00
N ALA A 61 18.63 0.57 0.34
CA ALA A 61 17.64 -0.09 1.20
C ALA A 61 16.24 0.48 0.98
N VAL A 62 16.12 1.81 0.81
CA VAL A 62 14.85 2.46 0.52
C VAL A 62 14.31 2.07 -0.85
N ASP A 63 15.15 2.06 -1.87
CA ASP A 63 14.76 1.71 -3.24
C ASP A 63 14.24 0.27 -3.30
N ALA A 64 14.92 -0.66 -2.60
CA ALA A 64 14.47 -2.04 -2.48
C ALA A 64 13.08 -2.18 -1.81
N ILE A 65 12.80 -1.37 -0.77
CA ILE A 65 11.49 -1.35 -0.11
C ILE A 65 10.41 -0.78 -1.03
N VAL A 66 10.69 0.36 -1.66
CA VAL A 66 9.72 1.08 -2.51
C VAL A 66 9.39 0.29 -3.77
N ALA A 67 10.35 -0.47 -4.31
CA ALA A 67 10.15 -1.35 -5.45
C ALA A 67 9.11 -2.44 -5.19
N LYS A 68 8.94 -2.88 -3.94
CA LYS A 68 7.93 -3.88 -3.54
C LYS A 68 6.50 -3.32 -3.48
N ILE A 69 6.32 -2.00 -3.60
CA ILE A 69 5.01 -1.33 -3.47
C ILE A 69 4.49 -0.94 -4.86
N THR A 70 3.39 -1.55 -5.29
CA THR A 70 2.71 -1.24 -6.55
C THR A 70 1.42 -0.47 -6.25
N PRO A 71 1.30 0.81 -6.67
CA PRO A 71 0.08 1.59 -6.49
C PRO A 71 -0.92 1.30 -7.61
N GLY A 72 -2.22 1.24 -7.30
CA GLY A 72 -3.24 1.10 -8.34
C GLY A 72 -4.66 0.95 -7.83
N LEU A 73 -5.49 0.30 -8.63
CA LEU A 73 -6.87 -0.04 -8.30
C LEU A 73 -6.95 -1.48 -7.82
N LYS A 74 -7.94 -1.77 -6.96
CA LYS A 74 -8.08 -3.10 -6.36
C LYS A 74 -8.41 -4.16 -7.39
N GLU A 75 -9.19 -3.79 -8.40
CA GLU A 75 -9.63 -4.64 -9.51
C GLU A 75 -8.44 -5.16 -10.35
N ASP A 76 -7.36 -4.39 -10.41
CA ASP A 76 -6.18 -4.72 -11.21
C ASP A 76 -5.11 -5.49 -10.42
N LEU A 77 -5.07 -5.28 -9.10
CA LEU A 77 -3.93 -5.70 -8.27
C LEU A 77 -4.23 -6.75 -7.20
N CYS A 78 -5.50 -7.00 -6.88
CA CYS A 78 -5.87 -7.81 -5.71
C CYS A 78 -6.25 -9.27 -6.00
N ALA A 79 -6.42 -9.68 -7.26
CA ALA A 79 -6.89 -11.04 -7.63
C ALA A 79 -5.97 -12.18 -7.15
N ASP A 80 -4.67 -11.91 -7.01
CA ASP A 80 -3.63 -12.84 -6.59
C ASP A 80 -3.04 -12.48 -5.21
N CYS A 81 -3.73 -11.63 -4.43
CA CYS A 81 -3.31 -11.30 -3.07
C CYS A 81 -3.62 -12.45 -2.10
N ASP A 82 -2.63 -12.83 -1.30
CA ASP A 82 -2.78 -13.81 -0.21
C ASP A 82 -3.47 -13.22 1.03
N LEU A 83 -3.35 -11.90 1.21
CA LEU A 83 -3.92 -11.15 2.33
C LEU A 83 -4.41 -9.78 1.86
N ILE A 84 -5.62 -9.41 2.27
CA ILE A 84 -6.15 -8.05 2.10
C ILE A 84 -6.29 -7.37 3.46
N VAL A 85 -5.75 -6.16 3.58
CA VAL A 85 -5.91 -5.28 4.75
C VAL A 85 -6.69 -4.04 4.33
N GLU A 86 -7.92 -3.92 4.83
CA GLU A 86 -8.77 -2.77 4.54
C GLU A 86 -8.49 -1.62 5.51
N ALA A 87 -8.21 -0.44 4.95
CA ALA A 87 -7.85 0.79 5.66
C ALA A 87 -8.50 2.03 5.02
N ALA A 88 -9.69 1.86 4.44
CA ALA A 88 -10.50 2.92 3.86
C ALA A 88 -11.28 3.67 4.95
N PHE A 89 -12.13 4.59 4.52
CA PHE A 89 -12.90 5.47 5.39
C PHE A 89 -13.74 4.68 6.42
N GLU A 90 -13.84 5.21 7.64
CA GLU A 90 -14.54 4.56 8.75
C GLU A 90 -16.05 4.76 8.65
N ASN A 91 -16.65 4.11 7.65
CA ASN A 91 -18.07 4.04 7.43
C ASN A 91 -18.47 2.58 7.14
N MET A 92 -19.50 2.09 7.83
CA MET A 92 -19.93 0.70 7.76
C MET A 92 -20.43 0.29 6.37
N GLU A 93 -21.20 1.16 5.69
CA GLU A 93 -21.71 0.87 4.35
C GLU A 93 -20.56 0.82 3.34
N VAL A 94 -19.63 1.77 3.42
CA VAL A 94 -18.42 1.79 2.57
C VAL A 94 -17.61 0.51 2.75
N LYS A 95 -17.37 0.08 3.99
CA LYS A 95 -16.61 -1.15 4.26
C LYS A 95 -17.34 -2.39 3.73
N LYS A 96 -18.65 -2.53 3.99
CA LYS A 96 -19.44 -3.65 3.47
C LYS A 96 -19.39 -3.73 1.94
N THR A 97 -19.56 -2.61 1.26
CA THR A 97 -19.45 -2.54 -0.20
C THR A 97 -18.05 -2.94 -0.67
N THR A 98 -17.01 -2.38 -0.05
CA THR A 98 -15.61 -2.67 -0.38
C THR A 98 -15.30 -4.16 -0.25
N PHE A 99 -15.69 -4.79 0.87
CA PHE A 99 -15.51 -6.24 1.05
C PHE A 99 -16.32 -7.06 0.06
N GLY A 100 -17.55 -6.66 -0.26
CA GLY A 100 -18.36 -7.34 -1.27
C GLY A 100 -17.85 -7.21 -2.71
N GLU A 101 -17.07 -6.16 -3.01
CA GLU A 101 -16.34 -6.02 -4.26
C GLU A 101 -15.09 -6.91 -4.28
N LEU A 102 -14.34 -6.94 -3.17
CA LEU A 102 -13.16 -7.78 -3.02
C LEU A 102 -13.46 -9.28 -3.07
N ASP A 103 -14.61 -9.72 -2.56
CA ASP A 103 -15.05 -11.13 -2.60
C ASP A 103 -15.31 -11.64 -4.03
N LYS A 104 -15.42 -10.73 -5.01
CA LYS A 104 -15.66 -11.05 -6.42
C LYS A 104 -14.41 -11.00 -7.29
N ILE A 105 -13.30 -10.53 -6.72
CA ILE A 105 -11.99 -10.41 -7.36
C ILE A 105 -11.22 -11.70 -7.11
#